data_AF-A0A3C1V3H8-F1
#
_entry.id   AF-A0A3C1V3H8-F1
#
_cell.length_a   1.000
_cell.length_b   1.000
_cell.length_c   1.000
_cell.angle_alpha   90.00
_cell.angle_beta   90.00
_cell.angle_gamma   90.00
#
_symmetry.space_group_name_H-M   'P 1'
#
loop_
_entity.id
_entity.type
_entity.pdbx_description
1 polymer ?
#
loop_
_entity_poly.entity_id
_entity_poly.type
_entity_poly.pdbx_seq_one_letter_code
_entity_poly.pdbx_strand_id
1 'polypeptide(L)' 'MVSQSSRIPVGKGNERIGAVQYLNTRPLIYGLGDSLDFDLPSKLADRLAVDELDVALIPSIELFQRLDSPQSDSSM' A
#
# COMPACT_ATOMS: atom_id res chain seq x y z
N MET A 1 34.21 -9.14 -9.15
CA MET A 1 33.36 -10.11 -8.43
C MET A 1 32.20 -9.31 -7.85
N VAL A 2 31.06 -9.29 -8.55
CA VAL A 2 29.92 -8.42 -8.22
C VAL A 2 29.28 -8.93 -6.93
N SER A 3 29.23 -8.05 -5.91
CA SER A 3 28.54 -8.30 -4.65
C SER A 3 27.06 -8.52 -4.94
N GLN A 4 26.61 -9.76 -4.74
CA GLN A 4 25.19 -10.13 -4.84
C GLN A 4 24.42 -9.32 -3.80
N SER A 5 23.63 -8.34 -4.22
CA SER A 5 22.65 -7.69 -3.36
C SER A 5 21.74 -8.75 -2.78
N SER A 6 21.87 -8.97 -1.47
CA SER A 6 20.97 -9.74 -0.63
C SER A 6 19.53 -9.28 -0.90
N ARG A 7 18.77 -10.08 -1.63
CA ARG A 7 17.34 -9.90 -1.80
C ARG A 7 16.72 -9.99 -0.39
N ILE A 8 16.20 -8.86 0.09
CA ILE A 8 15.31 -8.85 1.25
C ILE A 8 14.20 -9.87 0.94
N PRO A 9 13.92 -10.84 1.81
CA PRO A 9 12.79 -11.73 1.59
C PRO A 9 11.53 -10.86 1.57
N VAL A 10 10.85 -10.80 0.41
CA VAL A 10 9.48 -10.28 0.34
C VAL A 10 8.67 -11.02 1.39
N GLY A 11 7.93 -10.25 2.18
CA GLY A 11 7.26 -10.65 3.40
C GLY A 11 6.49 -11.97 3.29
N LYS A 12 6.33 -12.62 4.43
CA LYS A 12 5.84 -13.99 4.58
C LYS A 12 4.31 -14.01 4.45
N GLY A 13 3.80 -13.60 3.28
CA GLY A 13 2.60 -14.13 2.63
C GLY A 13 1.24 -13.96 3.32
N ASN A 14 0.98 -12.84 4.02
CA ASN A 14 -0.35 -12.51 4.56
C ASN A 14 -0.70 -11.01 4.49
N GLU A 15 0.12 -10.18 3.85
CA GLU A 15 -0.10 -8.74 3.75
C GLU A 15 -1.33 -8.43 2.88
N ARG A 16 -2.25 -7.61 3.39
CA ARG A 16 -3.43 -7.10 2.70
C ARG A 16 -3.04 -5.89 1.87
N ILE A 17 -2.62 -6.12 0.63
CA ILE A 17 -2.07 -5.09 -0.26
C ILE A 17 -3.14 -4.60 -1.24
N GLY A 18 -3.50 -3.32 -1.14
CA GLY A 18 -4.41 -2.64 -2.07
C GLY A 18 -3.70 -2.09 -3.31
N ALA A 19 -4.24 -2.37 -4.50
CA ALA A 19 -3.70 -1.90 -5.77
C ALA A 19 -4.78 -1.32 -6.71
N VAL A 20 -4.37 -0.50 -7.67
CA VAL A 20 -5.28 0.09 -8.67
C VAL A 20 -5.01 -0.49 -10.06
N GLN A 21 -6.07 -0.71 -10.84
CA GLN A 21 -5.97 -1.26 -12.20
C GLN A 21 -5.88 -0.16 -13.26
N TYR A 22 -4.86 0.70 -13.17
CA TYR A 22 -4.49 1.63 -14.25
C TYR A 22 -3.25 1.18 -14.99
N LEU A 23 -3.12 1.58 -16.26
CA LEU A 23 -1.95 1.26 -17.09
C LEU A 23 -0.63 1.67 -16.40
N ASN A 24 -0.62 2.84 -15.77
CA ASN A 24 0.55 3.41 -15.10
C ASN A 24 0.93 2.67 -13.81
N THR A 25 0.03 1.84 -13.29
CA THR A 25 0.23 1.06 -12.06
C THR A 25 0.89 -0.28 -12.33
N ARG A 26 0.80 -0.79 -13.57
CA ARG A 26 1.34 -2.12 -13.92
C ARG A 26 2.82 -2.28 -13.58
N PRO A 27 3.70 -1.28 -13.79
CA PRO A 27 5.10 -1.39 -13.38
C PRO A 27 5.29 -1.43 -11.86
N LEU A 28 4.39 -0.82 -11.08
CA LEU A 28 4.50 -0.71 -9.62
C LEU A 28 4.11 -2.01 -8.92
N ILE A 29 3.20 -2.78 -9.51
CA ILE A 29 2.66 -4.02 -8.92
C ILE A 29 3.25 -5.29 -9.53
N TYR A 30 4.14 -5.15 -10.51
CA TYR A 30 4.75 -6.27 -11.21
C TYR A 30 5.60 -7.11 -10.24
N GLY A 31 5.32 -8.41 -10.19
CA GLY A 31 6.06 -9.35 -9.33
C GLY A 31 5.60 -9.42 -7.87
N LEU A 32 4.56 -8.67 -7.48
CA LEU A 32 3.96 -8.75 -6.14
C LEU A 32 3.07 -9.99 -5.92
N GLY A 33 2.85 -10.80 -6.96
CA GLY A 33 2.01 -12.00 -6.90
C GLY A 33 0.51 -11.69 -7.05
N ASP A 34 -0.32 -12.71 -6.83
CA ASP A 34 -1.76 -12.66 -7.09
C ASP A 34 -2.59 -12.13 -5.89
N SER A 35 -1.95 -11.91 -4.74
CA SER A 35 -2.59 -11.46 -3.49
C SER A 35 -2.72 -9.93 -3.43
N LEU A 36 -3.31 -9.33 -4.46
CA LEU A 36 -3.58 -7.89 -4.52
C LEU A 36 -5.09 -7.62 -4.53
N ASP A 37 -5.55 -6.77 -3.62
CA ASP A 37 -6.92 -6.29 -3.56
C ASP A 37 -7.07 -5.08 -4.49
N PHE A 38 -7.77 -5.27 -5.61
CA PHE A 38 -7.99 -4.21 -6.58
C PHE A 38 -9.28 -3.44 -6.31
N ASP A 39 -9.18 -2.12 -6.15
CA ASP A 39 -10.34 -1.24 -6.05
C ASP A 39 -10.01 0.20 -6.52
N LEU A 40 -10.97 1.11 -6.39
CA LEU A 40 -10.78 2.53 -6.66
C LEU A 40 -9.80 3.16 -5.66
N PRO A 41 -8.97 4.13 -6.08
CA PRO A 41 -7.99 4.79 -5.22
C PRO A 41 -8.59 5.38 -3.93
N SER A 42 -9.79 5.97 -4.01
CA SER A 42 -10.48 6.54 -2.84
C SER A 42 -10.91 5.47 -1.84
N LYS A 43 -11.47 4.36 -2.31
CA LYS A 43 -11.85 3.24 -1.45
C LYS A 43 -10.65 2.57 -0.81
N LEU A 44 -9.54 2.43 -1.54
CA LEU A 44 -8.30 1.92 -0.97
C LEU A 44 -7.77 2.86 0.14
N ALA A 45 -7.92 4.17 -0.03
CA ALA A 45 -7.61 5.13 1.02
C ALA A 45 -8.53 4.93 2.24
N ASP A 46 -9.84 4.85 2.06
CA ASP A 46 -10.79 4.60 3.15
C ASP A 46 -10.44 3.32 3.93
N ARG A 47 -10.23 2.21 3.20
CA ARG A 47 -9.86 0.90 3.78
C ARG A 47 -8.51 0.93 4.51
N LEU A 48 -7.52 1.65 3.96
CA LEU A 48 -6.24 1.87 4.63
C LEU A 48 -6.40 2.77 5.87
N ALA A 49 -7.42 3.64 5.95
CA ALA A 49 -7.70 4.48 7.12
C ALA A 49 -8.23 3.70 8.32
N VAL A 50 -8.91 2.59 8.05
CA VAL A 50 -9.58 1.76 9.05
C VAL A 50 -8.85 0.42 9.27
N ASP A 51 -7.58 0.34 8.90
CA ASP A 51 -6.72 -0.86 9.03
C ASP A 51 -7.29 -2.13 8.37
N GLU A 52 -8.14 -1.99 7.34
CA GLU A 52 -8.59 -3.11 6.50
C GLU A 52 -7.52 -3.57 5.51
N LEU A 53 -6.57 -2.69 5.18
CA LEU A 53 -5.40 -2.95 4.34
C LEU A 53 -4.14 -2.61 5.13
N ASP A 54 -3.05 -3.34 4.88
CA ASP A 54 -1.75 -3.08 5.51
C ASP A 54 -0.95 -2.06 4.69
N VAL A 55 -1.10 -2.11 3.37
CA VAL A 55 -0.46 -1.20 2.40
C VAL A 55 -1.43 -0.98 1.24
N ALA A 56 -1.52 0.23 0.70
CA ALA A 56 -2.29 0.48 -0.51
C ALA A 56 -1.73 1.59 -1.39
N LEU A 57 -2.00 1.52 -2.70
CA LEU A 57 -1.81 2.64 -3.63
C LEU A 57 -2.96 3.63 -3.49
N ILE A 58 -2.68 4.80 -2.93
CA ILE A 58 -3.65 5.88 -2.69
C ILE A 58 -3.22 7.17 -3.40
N PRO A 59 -4.15 8.10 -3.71
CA PRO A 59 -3.81 9.43 -4.22
C PRO A 59 -2.93 10.21 -3.22
N SER A 60 -1.92 10.95 -3.70
CA SER A 60 -1.02 11.72 -2.80
C SER A 60 -1.76 12.74 -1.93
N ILE A 61 -2.90 13.27 -2.38
CA ILE A 61 -3.70 14.23 -1.61
C ILE A 61 -4.24 13.62 -0.30
N GLU A 62 -4.56 12.31 -0.30
CA GLU A 62 -5.01 11.59 0.90
C GLU A 62 -3.94 11.56 1.98
N LEU A 63 -2.67 11.41 1.58
CA LEU A 63 -1.54 11.45 2.52
C LEU A 63 -1.44 12.82 3.18
N PHE A 64 -1.53 13.90 2.40
CA PHE A 64 -1.43 15.26 2.94
C PHE A 64 -2.57 15.57 3.92
N GLN A 65 -3.81 15.22 3.56
CA GLN A 65 -4.96 15.42 4.45
C GLN A 65 -4.81 14.71 5.81
N ARG A 66 -4.17 13.53 5.82
CA ARG A 66 -3.89 12.78 7.05
C ARG A 66 -2.75 13.36 7.88
N LEU A 67 -1.72 13.90 7.23
CA LEU A 67 -0.61 14.57 7.92
C LEU A 67 -1.04 15.89 8.56
N ASP A 68 -1.99 16.60 7.93
CA ASP A 68 -2.54 17.87 8.42
C ASP A 68 -3.60 17.67 9.51
N SER A 69 -4.15 16.46 9.63
CA SER A 69 -5.06 16.10 10.72
C SER A 69 -4.23 15.95 12.00
N PRO A 70 -4.53 16.73 13.07
CA PRO A 70 -3.84 16.53 14.35
C PRO A 70 -4.04 15.07 14.76
N GLN A 71 -2.93 14.35 15.00
CA GLN A 71 -2.98 13.03 15.60
C GLN A 71 -3.66 13.20 16.97
N SER A 72 -4.96 12.96 17.02
CA SER A 72 -5.62 12.62 18.26
C SER A 72 -5.02 11.30 18.68
N ASP A 73 -3.96 11.38 19.49
CA ASP A 73 -3.36 10.27 20.23
C ASP A 73 -4.48 9.58 21.01
N SER A 74 -5.15 8.67 20.33
CA SER A 74 -6.17 7.80 20.91
C SER A 74 -5.40 6.57 21.33
N SER A 75 -4.71 6.71 22.45
CA SER A 75 -4.25 5.58 23.24
C SER A 75 -5.45 4.66 23.50
N MET A 76 -5.39 3.41 23.03
CA MET A 76 -5.79 2.26 23.83
C MET A 76 -5.11 0.98 23.34
#